data_AF-A0A1I7PHP1-F1
#
_entry.id   AF-A0A1I7PHP1-F1
#
_cell.length_a   1.000
_cell.length_b   1.000
_cell.length_c   1.000
_cell.angle_alpha   90.00
_cell.angle_beta   90.00
_cell.angle_gamma   90.00
#
_symmetry.space_group_name_H-M   'P 1'
#
loop_
_entity.id
_entity.type
_entity.pdbx_description
1 polymer ?
#
loop_
_entity_poly.entity_id
_entity_poly.type
_entity_poly.pdbx_seq_one_letter_code
_entity_poly.pdbx_strand_id
1 'polypeptide(L)'
;MHDTRLQDALAPSTERGVAPRGAVTPGPGARIRGLMLLALALLGLAGAAHAAGPKPEGEFGKDIQLAPFVVKGKALTISIHARSKGDRRYAEQFAEAVVKVVYEAVTEETGKGLVIIGKKGEPHPVFVFRQFLALAQEGKLDPAVAARAPELNTMLHHWENALGDGTVEADETEGTEPPDLEFEQIIAALPLPLEGIGAQLYQLAWRENFDPAKVEARWRALRPADLEGSLFARFDWVFYLPPRGAFEQAVDRIIADALKEEEVGFVARTFVKGVLMAVKPAIRRAIEALRRGVLFSAVVGASTDFNPGQVETLMGAYVNAIGAKEKGETGTEHERAVRAVRAAIASLPAAEVEPETVPAAPEAPAEGS
;
A
#
# COMPACT_ATOMS: atom_id res chain seq x y z
N MET A 1 14.42 22.49 -58.72
CA MET A 1 14.16 23.94 -58.58
C MET A 1 14.03 24.22 -57.09
N HIS A 2 14.93 25.05 -56.55
CA HIS A 2 15.15 25.43 -55.12
C HIS A 2 15.68 24.27 -54.22
N ASP A 3 16.98 24.13 -53.87
CA ASP A 3 18.05 25.09 -53.47
C ASP A 3 17.70 25.79 -52.15
N THR A 4 18.49 25.92 -51.07
CA THR A 4 19.77 25.41 -50.55
C THR A 4 19.87 25.90 -49.08
N ARG A 5 20.65 25.21 -48.23
CA ARG A 5 21.56 25.71 -47.15
C ARG A 5 21.14 26.82 -46.14
N LEU A 6 21.43 26.52 -44.85
CA LEU A 6 22.16 27.31 -43.82
C LEU A 6 22.09 26.44 -42.53
N GLN A 7 23.09 25.68 -42.05
CA GLN A 7 24.49 25.91 -41.64
C GLN A 7 24.75 27.06 -40.65
N ASP A 8 25.11 26.63 -39.44
CA ASP A 8 26.14 27.11 -38.50
C ASP A 8 26.12 28.55 -37.97
N ALA A 9 26.05 28.69 -36.65
CA ALA A 9 27.19 29.08 -35.80
C ALA A 9 26.72 29.63 -34.43
N LEU A 10 27.31 29.12 -33.34
CA LEU A 10 28.05 29.88 -32.31
C LEU A 10 28.24 29.03 -31.04
N ALA A 11 29.45 28.50 -30.88
CA ALA A 11 30.07 28.22 -29.58
C ALA A 11 31.06 29.38 -29.27
N PRO A 12 31.91 29.29 -28.24
CA PRO A 12 31.68 29.18 -26.80
C PRO A 12 32.19 30.46 -26.09
N SER A 13 31.92 30.64 -24.80
CA SER A 13 32.60 31.65 -23.97
C SER A 13 33.46 31.00 -22.91
N THR A 14 34.76 31.21 -23.08
CA THR A 14 35.88 30.83 -22.22
C THR A 14 36.15 31.89 -21.15
N GLU A 15 36.73 31.41 -20.05
CA GLU A 15 37.69 32.08 -19.15
C GLU A 15 37.23 33.24 -18.25
N ARG A 16 37.21 32.95 -16.94
CA ARG A 16 38.01 33.70 -15.94
C ARG A 16 38.53 32.73 -14.89
N GLY A 17 39.85 32.59 -14.83
CA GLY A 17 40.55 31.91 -13.75
C GLY A 17 40.77 32.81 -12.54
N VAL A 18 40.91 32.19 -11.37
CA VAL A 18 41.80 32.63 -10.27
C VAL A 18 42.20 31.38 -9.47
N ALA A 19 43.50 31.16 -9.33
CA ALA A 19 44.16 30.33 -8.31
C ALA A 19 45.32 31.18 -7.75
N PRO A 20 46.15 30.76 -6.76
CA PRO A 20 45.99 29.77 -5.67
C PRO A 20 46.38 30.39 -4.28
N ARG A 21 46.24 29.64 -3.18
CA ARG A 21 46.94 29.78 -1.87
C ARG A 21 46.38 28.71 -0.92
N GLY A 22 47.12 27.90 -0.19
CA GLY A 22 48.55 27.71 0.00
C GLY A 22 48.77 26.38 0.72
N ALA A 23 49.93 25.77 0.49
CA ALA A 23 50.40 24.61 1.22
C ALA A 23 50.90 25.00 2.62
N VAL A 24 50.57 24.19 3.64
CA VAL A 24 51.30 24.16 4.91
C VAL A 24 51.42 22.69 5.36
N THR A 25 52.62 22.15 5.21
CA THR A 25 53.25 21.16 6.09
C THR A 25 54.62 21.74 6.45
N PRO A 26 55.09 21.58 7.70
CA PRO A 26 55.89 20.40 8.06
C PRO A 26 55.65 19.91 9.52
N GLY A 27 55.88 18.64 9.81
CA GLY A 27 57.10 18.27 10.52
C GLY A 27 56.85 17.22 11.62
N PRO A 28 57.90 16.63 12.21
CA PRO A 28 58.09 15.16 12.28
C PRO A 28 58.06 14.60 13.71
N GLY A 29 57.93 13.28 13.86
CA GLY A 29 58.32 12.61 15.11
C GLY A 29 57.93 11.13 15.27
N ALA A 30 58.92 10.25 15.02
CA ALA A 30 59.27 9.02 15.75
C ALA A 30 58.15 7.96 16.03
N ARG A 31 58.13 6.80 15.35
CA ARG A 31 58.89 5.55 15.60
C ARG A 31 58.79 4.99 17.03
N ILE A 32 58.18 3.79 17.17
CA ILE A 32 58.57 2.60 17.98
C ILE A 32 57.52 1.49 17.61
N ARG A 33 57.84 0.45 16.83
CA ARG A 33 58.46 -0.87 17.16
C ARG A 33 57.64 -1.75 18.15
N GLY A 34 57.33 -2.98 17.72
CA GLY A 34 56.89 -4.12 18.54
C GLY A 34 55.82 -4.96 17.83
N LEU A 35 56.13 -5.81 16.85
CA LEU A 35 56.62 -7.20 16.93
C LEU A 35 55.61 -8.20 17.56
N MET A 36 55.04 -9.03 16.66
CA MET A 36 54.56 -10.41 16.80
C MET A 36 54.23 -11.00 18.19
N LEU A 37 53.05 -11.61 18.31
CA LEU A 37 52.99 -13.07 18.54
C LEU A 37 51.64 -13.70 18.15
N LEU A 38 51.79 -14.68 17.28
CA LEU A 38 50.86 -15.65 16.73
C LEU A 38 50.41 -16.63 17.83
N ALA A 39 49.11 -16.88 17.96
CA ALA A 39 48.60 -18.11 18.58
C ALA A 39 47.38 -18.58 17.78
N LEU A 40 47.66 -19.44 16.80
CA LEU A 40 46.71 -20.33 16.18
C LEU A 40 46.45 -21.49 17.14
N ALA A 41 45.18 -21.79 17.37
CA ALA A 41 44.56 -23.12 17.39
C ALA A 41 43.52 -23.25 18.52
N LEU A 42 42.24 -23.24 18.16
CA LEU A 42 41.46 -24.49 18.13
C LEU A 42 40.13 -24.27 17.43
N LEU A 43 39.91 -25.09 16.40
CA LEU A 43 38.69 -25.31 15.65
C LEU A 43 37.50 -25.61 16.57
N GLY A 44 36.33 -25.10 16.19
CA GLY A 44 35.06 -25.76 16.53
C GLY A 44 33.88 -24.83 16.73
N LEU A 45 33.37 -24.24 15.65
CA LEU A 45 31.92 -24.15 15.34
C LEU A 45 31.74 -23.28 14.09
N ALA A 46 31.46 -23.95 12.98
CA ALA A 46 30.88 -23.35 11.80
C ALA A 46 29.47 -22.86 12.15
N GLY A 47 29.39 -21.67 12.75
CA GLY A 47 28.21 -20.82 12.66
C GLY A 47 28.42 -19.94 11.44
N ALA A 48 27.72 -20.23 10.35
CA ALA A 48 27.56 -19.30 9.25
C ALA A 48 26.95 -18.02 9.82
N ALA A 49 27.80 -17.06 10.18
CA ALA A 49 27.41 -15.69 10.38
C ALA A 49 26.88 -15.23 9.03
N HIS A 50 25.55 -15.31 8.88
CA HIS A 50 24.83 -14.47 7.94
C HIS A 50 25.34 -13.06 8.23
N ALA A 51 26.20 -12.58 7.34
CA ALA A 51 26.59 -11.20 7.30
C ALA A 51 25.27 -10.44 7.10
N ALA A 52 24.70 -9.94 8.20
CA ALA A 52 23.66 -8.95 8.16
C ALA A 52 24.27 -7.78 7.41
N GLY A 53 24.01 -7.73 6.10
CA GLY A 53 24.41 -6.63 5.25
C GLY A 53 23.94 -5.32 5.89
N PRO A 54 24.62 -4.20 5.63
CA PRO A 54 24.21 -2.91 6.18
C PRO A 54 22.71 -2.71 5.91
N LYS A 55 21.93 -2.54 6.98
CA LYS A 55 20.51 -2.18 6.84
C LYS A 55 20.45 -0.96 5.94
N PRO A 56 19.70 -0.98 4.83
CA PRO A 56 19.57 0.20 4.00
C PRO A 56 18.88 1.25 4.86
N GLU A 57 19.61 2.28 5.29
CA GLU A 57 19.02 3.55 5.70
C GLU A 57 18.42 4.18 4.44
N GLY A 58 17.28 3.63 4.01
CA GLY A 58 16.57 4.08 2.83
C GLY A 58 15.96 5.44 3.10
N GLU A 59 16.01 6.32 2.10
CA GLU A 59 15.39 7.64 2.18
C GLU A 59 13.90 7.58 2.57
N PHE A 60 13.22 6.45 2.30
CA PHE A 60 11.82 6.22 2.66
C PHE A 60 11.56 6.44 4.16
N GLY A 61 12.51 6.06 5.01
CA GLY A 61 12.39 6.15 6.46
C GLY A 61 12.44 7.57 7.02
N LYS A 62 12.95 8.55 6.26
CA LYS A 62 13.19 9.93 6.74
C LYS A 62 11.89 10.68 7.04
N ASP A 63 10.82 10.38 6.29
CA ASP A 63 9.52 11.05 6.42
C ASP A 63 8.52 10.27 7.30
N ILE A 64 8.92 9.11 7.83
CA ILE A 64 8.07 8.32 8.72
C ILE A 64 8.10 8.97 10.10
N GLN A 65 6.95 9.50 10.53
CA GLN A 65 6.78 10.00 11.89
C GLN A 65 5.75 9.13 12.61
N LEU A 66 6.16 8.61 13.78
CA LEU A 66 5.25 7.97 14.72
C LEU A 66 4.29 9.06 15.22
N ALA A 67 3.03 8.96 14.82
CA ALA A 67 1.99 9.81 15.39
C ALA A 67 1.53 9.11 16.69
N PRO A 68 1.69 9.74 17.86
CA PRO A 68 1.13 9.18 19.10
C PRO A 68 -0.39 9.22 18.97
N PHE A 69 -1.00 8.09 18.68
CA PHE A 69 -2.44 7.97 18.60
C PHE A 69 -2.96 7.51 19.95
N VAL A 70 -3.80 8.29 20.64
CA VAL A 70 -4.27 7.92 21.99
C VAL A 70 -5.76 7.61 21.95
N VAL A 71 -6.11 6.35 22.16
CA VAL A 71 -7.51 5.91 22.30
C VAL A 71 -7.76 5.49 23.75
N LYS A 72 -8.71 6.15 24.41
CA LYS A 72 -9.05 5.91 25.84
C LYS A 72 -7.82 5.93 26.77
N GLY A 73 -6.85 6.81 26.48
CA GLY A 73 -5.63 6.94 27.29
C GLY A 73 -4.52 5.92 26.96
N LYS A 74 -4.76 4.94 26.07
CA LYS A 74 -3.72 4.04 25.56
C LYS A 74 -3.12 4.59 24.26
N ALA A 75 -1.79 4.67 24.20
CA ALA A 75 -1.08 5.07 23.00
C ALA A 75 -0.97 3.87 22.02
N LEU A 76 -1.64 3.96 20.89
CA LEU A 76 -1.51 3.07 19.74
C LEU A 76 -0.34 3.53 18.87
N THR A 77 0.36 2.55 18.29
CA THR A 77 1.59 2.79 17.54
C THR A 77 1.29 2.85 16.05
N ILE A 78 0.87 4.02 15.56
CA ILE A 78 0.64 4.24 14.12
C ILE A 78 1.66 5.25 13.60
N SER A 79 2.38 4.84 12.57
CA SER A 79 3.30 5.69 11.84
C SER A 79 2.63 6.23 10.58
N ILE A 80 2.87 7.50 10.28
CA ILE A 80 2.42 8.13 9.04
C ILE A 80 3.65 8.49 8.20
N HIS A 81 3.70 8.00 6.97
CA HIS A 81 4.60 8.49 5.94
C HIS A 81 3.88 9.51 5.08
N ALA A 82 4.25 10.79 5.22
CA ALA A 82 3.65 11.89 4.48
C ALA A 82 4.67 12.98 4.20
N ARG A 83 4.65 13.52 2.97
CA ARG A 83 5.61 14.52 2.48
C ARG A 83 5.17 15.97 2.73
N SER A 84 3.95 16.16 3.21
CA SER A 84 3.42 17.48 3.59
C SER A 84 2.61 17.40 4.88
N LYS A 85 2.47 18.54 5.58
CA LYS A 85 1.62 18.63 6.78
C LYS A 85 0.14 18.37 6.48
N GLY A 86 -0.32 18.76 5.29
CA GLY A 86 -1.71 18.56 4.86
C GLY A 86 -2.03 17.08 4.65
N ASP A 87 -1.13 16.37 3.95
CA ASP A 87 -1.24 14.93 3.73
C ASP A 87 -1.18 14.16 5.05
N ARG A 88 -0.28 14.57 5.96
CA ARG A 88 -0.20 13.97 7.29
C ARG A 88 -1.51 14.09 8.05
N ARG A 89 -2.06 15.31 8.15
CA ARG A 89 -3.31 15.55 8.88
C ARG A 89 -4.46 14.74 8.28
N TYR A 90 -4.50 14.61 6.95
CA TYR A 90 -5.48 13.78 6.27
C TYR A 90 -5.32 12.30 6.65
N ALA A 91 -4.09 11.77 6.59
CA ALA A 91 -3.77 10.40 6.99
C ALA A 91 -4.18 10.10 8.44
N GLU A 92 -3.84 11.02 9.35
CA GLU A 92 -4.13 10.91 10.78
C GLU A 92 -5.64 10.82 11.00
N GLN A 93 -6.42 11.74 10.43
CA GLN A 93 -7.88 11.75 10.57
C GLN A 93 -8.52 10.48 9.98
N PHE A 94 -8.02 10.04 8.83
CA PHE A 94 -8.51 8.83 8.17
C PHE A 94 -8.25 7.59 9.02
N ALA A 95 -7.00 7.41 9.48
CA ALA A 95 -6.61 6.26 10.30
C ALA A 95 -7.27 6.28 11.68
N GLU A 96 -7.33 7.44 12.33
CA GLU A 96 -7.98 7.62 13.63
C GLU A 96 -9.44 7.16 13.60
N ALA A 97 -10.20 7.56 12.58
CA ALA A 97 -11.62 7.21 12.45
C ALA A 97 -11.85 5.69 12.37
N VAL A 98 -10.91 4.95 11.79
CA VAL A 98 -11.00 3.50 11.61
C VAL A 98 -10.48 2.76 12.84
N VAL A 99 -9.25 3.06 13.24
CA VAL A 99 -8.54 2.36 14.31
C VAL A 99 -9.25 2.53 15.65
N LYS A 100 -9.87 3.69 15.89
CA LYS A 100 -10.68 3.89 17.09
C LYS A 100 -11.86 2.91 17.14
N VAL A 101 -12.50 2.61 16.01
CA VAL A 101 -13.59 1.63 15.98
C VAL A 101 -13.06 0.22 16.21
N VAL A 102 -11.94 -0.16 15.57
CA VAL A 102 -11.29 -1.46 15.82
C VAL A 102 -10.94 -1.62 17.30
N TYR A 103 -10.31 -0.59 17.89
CA TYR A 103 -9.92 -0.59 19.30
C TYR A 103 -11.12 -0.78 20.25
N GLU A 104 -12.24 -0.12 19.94
CA GLU A 104 -13.40 -0.10 20.83
C GLU A 104 -14.37 -1.27 20.62
N ALA A 105 -14.40 -1.84 19.42
CA ALA A 105 -15.36 -2.87 19.03
C ALA A 105 -14.75 -4.25 18.90
N VAL A 106 -13.49 -4.37 18.49
CA VAL A 106 -12.87 -5.63 18.06
C VAL A 106 -11.81 -6.12 19.04
N THR A 107 -10.75 -5.34 19.26
CA THR A 107 -9.58 -5.76 20.06
C THR A 107 -8.92 -4.55 20.71
N GLU A 108 -8.30 -4.71 21.89
CA GLU A 108 -7.53 -3.63 22.54
C GLU A 108 -6.12 -3.45 21.96
N GLU A 109 -5.67 -4.35 21.08
CA GLU A 109 -4.33 -4.34 20.49
C GLU A 109 -4.43 -4.25 18.97
N THR A 110 -4.13 -3.10 18.37
CA THR A 110 -4.24 -2.90 16.91
C THR A 110 -2.93 -3.14 16.15
N GLY A 111 -1.88 -3.57 16.85
CA GLY A 111 -0.52 -3.66 16.31
C GLY A 111 0.11 -2.32 15.94
N LYS A 112 1.32 -2.40 15.38
CA LYS A 112 2.12 -1.31 14.80
C LYS A 112 1.71 -1.08 13.36
N GLY A 113 1.03 0.03 13.10
CA GLY A 113 0.59 0.40 11.76
C GLY A 113 1.55 1.34 11.03
N LEU A 114 1.58 1.26 9.70
CA LEU A 114 2.14 2.30 8.84
C LEU A 114 1.11 2.71 7.78
N VAL A 115 0.75 3.98 7.74
CA VAL A 115 -0.03 4.57 6.64
C VAL A 115 0.89 5.39 5.74
N ILE A 116 0.90 5.09 4.44
CA ILE A 116 1.70 5.75 3.41
C ILE A 116 0.75 6.58 2.53
N ILE A 117 0.90 7.90 2.56
CA ILE A 117 0.14 8.77 1.67
C ILE A 117 0.82 8.86 0.31
N GLY A 118 0.13 8.41 -0.73
CA GLY A 118 0.57 8.62 -2.11
C GLY A 118 0.62 10.10 -2.45
N LYS A 119 1.51 10.49 -3.37
CA LYS A 119 1.58 11.86 -3.88
C LYS A 119 0.94 11.94 -5.26
N LYS A 120 0.38 13.11 -5.59
CA LYS A 120 -0.13 13.39 -6.93
C LYS A 120 0.94 13.11 -7.98
N GLY A 121 0.59 12.31 -8.99
CA GLY A 121 1.48 11.91 -10.09
C GLY A 121 2.28 10.64 -9.83
N GLU A 122 2.25 10.08 -8.62
CA GLU A 122 2.81 8.76 -8.37
C GLU A 122 1.84 7.66 -8.77
N PRO A 123 2.34 6.52 -9.25
CA PRO A 123 1.49 5.40 -9.58
C PRO A 123 0.86 4.79 -8.33
N HIS A 124 -0.41 4.40 -8.45
CA HIS A 124 -1.04 3.50 -7.49
C HIS A 124 -0.24 2.18 -7.40
N PRO A 125 -0.10 1.54 -6.21
CA PRO A 125 0.67 0.30 -6.07
C PRO A 125 0.25 -0.81 -7.04
N VAL A 126 -1.03 -0.90 -7.39
CA VAL A 126 -1.54 -1.87 -8.39
C VAL A 126 -0.80 -1.80 -9.72
N PHE A 127 -0.47 -0.60 -10.21
CA PHE A 127 0.26 -0.44 -11.46
C PHE A 127 1.72 -0.92 -11.34
N VAL A 128 2.34 -0.70 -10.18
CA VAL A 128 3.67 -1.22 -9.85
C VAL A 128 3.62 -2.76 -9.84
N PHE A 129 2.58 -3.35 -9.27
CA PHE A 129 2.45 -4.81 -9.18
C PHE A 129 2.21 -5.45 -10.53
N ARG A 130 1.33 -4.88 -11.36
CA ARG A 130 1.02 -5.40 -12.69
C ARG A 130 2.22 -5.35 -13.63
N GLN A 131 3.02 -4.30 -13.58
CA GLN A 131 4.22 -4.22 -14.42
C GLN A 131 5.26 -5.28 -13.95
N PHE A 132 5.34 -5.63 -12.65
CA PHE A 132 6.16 -6.77 -12.19
C PHE A 132 5.62 -8.11 -12.71
N LEU A 133 4.30 -8.34 -12.60
CA LEU A 133 3.65 -9.55 -13.11
C LEU A 133 3.85 -9.73 -14.61
N ALA A 134 3.75 -8.64 -15.38
CA ALA A 134 3.99 -8.68 -16.83
C ALA A 134 5.43 -9.13 -17.15
N LEU A 135 6.45 -8.59 -16.46
CA LEU A 135 7.83 -9.05 -16.67
C LEU A 135 8.04 -10.51 -16.25
N ALA A 136 7.36 -10.96 -15.19
CA ALA A 136 7.42 -12.35 -14.74
C ALA A 136 6.84 -13.29 -15.81
N GLN A 137 5.68 -12.95 -16.37
CA GLN A 137 5.03 -13.70 -17.45
C GLN A 137 5.86 -13.73 -18.74
N GLU A 138 6.55 -12.63 -19.06
CA GLU A 138 7.45 -12.54 -20.21
C GLU A 138 8.78 -13.28 -20.01
N GLY A 139 9.02 -13.88 -18.84
CA GLY A 139 10.29 -14.55 -18.52
C GLY A 139 11.48 -13.59 -18.42
N LYS A 140 11.22 -12.30 -18.16
CA LYS A 140 12.25 -11.24 -18.08
C LYS A 140 12.80 -11.03 -16.67
N LEU A 141 12.32 -11.79 -15.69
CA LEU A 141 12.82 -11.77 -14.31
C LEU A 141 13.67 -13.01 -14.03
N ASP A 142 14.51 -12.94 -13.01
CA ASP A 142 15.14 -14.13 -12.44
C ASP A 142 14.05 -15.17 -12.06
N PRO A 143 14.20 -16.47 -12.40
CA PRO A 143 13.17 -17.47 -12.15
C PRO A 143 12.72 -17.58 -10.69
N ALA A 144 13.64 -17.41 -9.73
CA ALA A 144 13.29 -17.47 -8.31
C ALA A 144 12.60 -16.19 -7.83
N VAL A 145 12.84 -15.05 -8.48
CA VAL A 145 12.05 -13.82 -8.29
C VAL A 145 10.67 -13.95 -8.91
N ALA A 146 10.58 -14.47 -10.15
CA ALA A 146 9.32 -14.70 -10.85
C ALA A 146 8.39 -15.67 -10.10
N ALA A 147 8.95 -16.61 -9.34
CA ALA A 147 8.20 -17.53 -8.48
C ALA A 147 7.37 -16.84 -7.39
N ARG A 148 7.59 -15.55 -7.12
CA ARG A 148 6.76 -14.72 -6.22
C ARG A 148 5.53 -14.12 -6.89
N ALA A 149 5.43 -14.18 -8.22
CA ALA A 149 4.28 -13.64 -8.96
C ALA A 149 2.93 -14.23 -8.53
N PRO A 150 2.78 -15.55 -8.22
CA PRO A 150 1.51 -16.10 -7.75
C PRO A 150 1.01 -15.46 -6.46
N GLU A 151 1.89 -15.22 -5.48
CA GLU A 151 1.56 -14.54 -4.21
C GLU A 151 0.98 -13.15 -4.48
N LEU A 152 1.65 -12.38 -5.34
CA LEU A 152 1.21 -11.04 -5.71
C LEU A 152 -0.11 -11.05 -6.51
N ASN A 153 -0.28 -12.03 -7.38
CA ASN A 153 -1.51 -12.18 -8.17
C ASN A 153 -2.70 -12.56 -7.30
N THR A 154 -2.51 -13.47 -6.33
CA THR A 154 -3.54 -13.81 -5.34
C THR A 154 -3.95 -12.59 -4.53
N MET A 155 -2.99 -11.78 -4.09
CA MET A 155 -3.28 -10.53 -3.37
C MET A 155 -4.08 -9.55 -4.24
N LEU A 156 -3.68 -9.34 -5.50
CA LEU A 156 -4.43 -8.46 -6.42
C LEU A 156 -5.84 -8.97 -6.69
N HIS A 157 -6.01 -10.27 -6.96
CA HIS A 157 -7.34 -10.86 -7.18
C HIS A 157 -8.21 -10.81 -5.93
N HIS A 158 -7.65 -11.01 -4.74
CA HIS A 158 -8.39 -10.84 -3.50
C HIS A 158 -8.96 -9.42 -3.40
N TRP A 159 -8.15 -8.41 -3.69
CA TRP A 159 -8.61 -7.01 -3.66
C TRP A 159 -9.55 -6.66 -4.81
N GLU A 160 -9.31 -7.15 -6.02
CA GLU A 160 -10.24 -7.03 -7.15
C GLU A 160 -11.62 -7.60 -6.77
N ASN A 161 -11.66 -8.79 -6.18
CA ASN A 161 -12.91 -9.44 -5.77
C ASN A 161 -13.58 -8.72 -4.58
N ALA A 162 -12.80 -8.29 -3.58
CA ALA A 162 -13.32 -7.61 -2.39
C ALA A 162 -13.91 -6.23 -2.71
N LEU A 163 -13.45 -5.60 -3.79
CA LEU A 163 -13.99 -4.34 -4.28
C LEU A 163 -15.19 -4.54 -5.22
N GLY A 164 -15.44 -5.78 -5.66
CA GLY A 164 -16.39 -6.12 -6.72
C GLY A 164 -15.88 -5.74 -8.11
N ASP A 165 -16.57 -6.23 -9.14
CA ASP A 165 -16.33 -5.85 -10.53
C ASP A 165 -16.78 -4.40 -10.86
N GLY A 166 -17.24 -3.65 -9.86
CA GLY A 166 -17.79 -2.31 -10.02
C GLY A 166 -19.26 -2.29 -10.42
N THR A 167 -19.93 -3.45 -10.54
CA THR A 167 -21.38 -3.50 -10.71
C THR A 167 -22.04 -3.21 -9.37
N VAL A 168 -22.53 -1.98 -9.23
CA VAL A 168 -23.55 -1.70 -8.23
C VAL A 168 -24.80 -2.39 -8.76
N GLU A 169 -25.19 -3.52 -8.14
CA GLU A 169 -26.55 -4.03 -8.33
C GLU A 169 -27.49 -2.93 -7.84
N ALA A 170 -27.97 -2.12 -8.78
CA ALA A 170 -29.04 -1.20 -8.53
C ALA A 170 -30.26 -2.07 -8.20
N ASP A 171 -30.85 -1.87 -7.03
CA ASP A 171 -32.23 -2.31 -6.80
C ASP A 171 -33.02 -1.94 -8.06
N GLU A 172 -33.74 -2.91 -8.64
CA GLU A 172 -34.46 -2.84 -9.93
C GLU A 172 -35.56 -1.76 -9.99
N THR A 173 -35.50 -0.74 -9.13
CA THR A 173 -36.57 0.21 -8.89
C THR A 173 -36.57 1.43 -9.82
N GLU A 174 -35.49 1.77 -10.53
CA GLU A 174 -35.54 2.77 -11.61
C GLU A 174 -34.59 2.39 -12.74
N GLY A 175 -35.14 2.18 -13.95
CA GLY A 175 -34.47 1.63 -15.14
C GLY A 175 -33.39 2.51 -15.78
N THR A 176 -32.41 2.94 -14.99
CA THR A 176 -31.15 3.52 -15.45
C THR A 176 -30.05 2.52 -15.13
N GLU A 177 -29.52 1.86 -16.18
CA GLU A 177 -28.31 1.06 -16.04
C GLU A 177 -27.18 1.94 -15.47
N PRO A 178 -26.46 1.48 -14.44
CA PRO A 178 -25.31 2.22 -13.93
C PRO A 178 -24.26 2.36 -15.05
N PRO A 179 -23.55 3.50 -15.11
CA PRO A 179 -22.49 3.69 -16.10
C PRO A 179 -21.44 2.58 -15.96
N ASP A 180 -20.93 2.07 -17.08
CA ASP A 180 -19.82 1.11 -17.10
C ASP A 180 -18.57 1.81 -16.57
N LEU A 181 -18.20 1.50 -15.32
CA LEU A 181 -17.06 2.12 -14.67
C LEU A 181 -15.83 1.30 -14.96
N GLU A 182 -14.92 1.82 -15.78
CA GLU A 182 -13.61 1.19 -15.96
C GLU A 182 -12.93 1.03 -14.58
N PHE A 183 -12.72 -0.22 -14.18
CA PHE A 183 -12.06 -0.61 -12.92
C PHE A 183 -10.78 0.20 -12.63
N GLU A 184 -10.00 0.51 -13.68
CA GLU A 184 -8.78 1.32 -13.63
C GLU A 184 -8.99 2.73 -13.08
N GLN A 185 -10.15 3.34 -13.35
CA GLN A 185 -10.46 4.70 -12.92
C GLN A 185 -10.79 4.76 -11.43
N ILE A 186 -11.45 3.71 -10.91
CA ILE A 186 -11.82 3.61 -9.49
C ILE A 186 -10.63 3.16 -8.66
N ILE A 187 -9.86 2.16 -9.12
CA ILE A 187 -8.81 1.55 -8.29
C ILE A 187 -7.71 2.54 -7.90
N ALA A 188 -7.39 3.51 -8.76
CA ALA A 188 -6.39 4.54 -8.45
C ALA A 188 -6.81 5.45 -7.27
N ALA A 189 -8.10 5.51 -6.96
CA ALA A 189 -8.68 6.28 -5.86
C ALA A 189 -8.94 5.46 -4.59
N LEU A 190 -8.82 4.14 -4.67
CA LEU A 190 -9.01 3.25 -3.54
C LEU A 190 -7.69 3.03 -2.80
N PRO A 191 -7.72 2.89 -1.48
CA PRO A 191 -6.55 2.48 -0.73
C PRO A 191 -6.24 1.01 -0.92
N LEU A 192 -5.01 0.63 -0.59
CA LEU A 192 -4.54 -0.74 -0.74
C LEU A 192 -3.66 -1.15 0.44
N PRO A 193 -3.98 -2.23 1.15
CA PRO A 193 -3.06 -2.87 2.08
C PRO A 193 -1.84 -3.37 1.33
N LEU A 194 -0.66 -3.10 1.87
CA LEU A 194 0.62 -3.50 1.32
C LEU A 194 1.13 -4.69 2.11
N GLU A 195 0.89 -5.88 1.59
CA GLU A 195 1.24 -7.14 2.24
C GLU A 195 2.36 -7.87 1.50
N GLY A 196 3.09 -8.71 2.23
CA GLY A 196 4.12 -9.60 1.69
C GLY A 196 5.05 -8.94 0.66
N ILE A 197 5.14 -9.59 -0.50
CA ILE A 197 5.93 -9.12 -1.64
C ILE A 197 5.47 -7.74 -2.18
N GLY A 198 4.17 -7.41 -2.10
CA GLY A 198 3.63 -6.13 -2.59
C GLY A 198 4.22 -4.94 -1.85
N ALA A 199 4.36 -5.05 -0.52
CA ALA A 199 4.99 -4.02 0.30
C ALA A 199 6.45 -3.75 -0.12
N GLN A 200 7.20 -4.81 -0.44
CA GLN A 200 8.59 -4.72 -0.86
C GLN A 200 8.73 -4.09 -2.25
N LEU A 201 7.93 -4.55 -3.22
CA LEU A 201 7.94 -4.01 -4.58
C LEU A 201 7.60 -2.52 -4.59
N TYR A 202 6.62 -2.10 -3.78
CA TYR A 202 6.29 -0.69 -3.63
C TYR A 202 7.45 0.11 -3.04
N GLN A 203 8.10 -0.40 -1.98
CA GLN A 203 9.28 0.24 -1.38
C GLN A 203 10.44 0.38 -2.37
N LEU A 204 10.67 -0.64 -3.20
CA LEU A 204 11.71 -0.63 -4.23
C LEU A 204 11.38 0.37 -5.33
N ALA A 205 10.14 0.39 -5.82
CA ALA A 205 9.71 1.35 -6.83
C ALA A 205 9.82 2.80 -6.34
N TRP A 206 9.48 3.03 -5.06
CA TRP A 206 9.66 4.34 -4.42
C TRP A 206 11.12 4.78 -4.42
N ARG A 207 12.08 3.89 -4.17
CA ARG A 207 13.52 4.22 -4.18
C ARG A 207 14.00 4.67 -5.56
N GLU A 208 13.33 4.19 -6.60
CA GLU A 208 13.56 4.62 -7.98
C GLU A 208 12.74 5.87 -8.36
N ASN A 209 12.11 6.53 -7.38
CA ASN A 209 11.18 7.66 -7.57
C ASN A 209 10.01 7.35 -8.50
N PHE A 210 9.63 6.07 -8.59
CA PHE A 210 8.62 5.58 -9.52
C PHE A 210 8.91 5.89 -11.01
N ASP A 211 10.18 6.12 -11.37
CA ASP A 211 10.57 6.28 -12.78
C ASP A 211 10.39 4.94 -13.51
N PRO A 212 9.51 4.86 -14.55
CA PRO A 212 9.14 3.58 -15.15
C PRO A 212 10.34 2.78 -15.68
N ALA A 213 11.32 3.45 -16.28
CA ALA A 213 12.48 2.80 -16.85
C ALA A 213 13.43 2.28 -15.75
N LYS A 214 13.63 3.05 -14.68
CA LYS A 214 14.44 2.61 -13.53
C LYS A 214 13.76 1.50 -12.73
N VAL A 215 12.45 1.58 -12.55
CA VAL A 215 11.65 0.55 -11.88
C VAL A 215 11.72 -0.77 -12.65
N GLU A 216 11.55 -0.73 -13.97
CA GLU A 216 11.68 -1.90 -14.82
C GLU A 216 13.09 -2.50 -14.77
N ALA A 217 14.12 -1.64 -14.89
CA ALA A 217 15.52 -2.06 -14.77
C ALA A 217 15.80 -2.67 -13.39
N ARG A 218 15.23 -2.09 -12.32
CA ARG A 218 15.33 -2.61 -10.96
C ARG A 218 14.74 -4.01 -10.88
N TRP A 219 13.55 -4.25 -11.42
CA TRP A 219 12.92 -5.57 -11.36
C TRP A 219 13.69 -6.64 -12.11
N ARG A 220 14.18 -6.32 -13.31
CA ARG A 220 15.03 -7.25 -14.08
C ARG A 220 16.34 -7.60 -13.36
N ALA A 221 16.82 -6.70 -12.52
CA ALA A 221 18.02 -6.89 -11.73
C ALA A 221 17.77 -7.45 -10.31
N LEU A 222 16.51 -7.72 -9.94
CA LEU A 222 16.20 -8.28 -8.62
C LEU A 222 16.74 -9.70 -8.49
N ARG A 223 17.26 -10.01 -7.31
CA ARG A 223 17.59 -11.36 -6.86
C ARG A 223 16.68 -11.74 -5.71
N PRO A 224 16.51 -13.04 -5.40
CA PRO A 224 15.66 -13.49 -4.30
C PRO A 224 15.99 -12.81 -2.95
N ALA A 225 17.28 -12.65 -2.63
CA ALA A 225 17.73 -11.97 -1.41
C ALA A 225 17.29 -10.50 -1.32
N ASP A 226 17.06 -9.83 -2.45
CA ASP A 226 16.57 -8.45 -2.47
C ASP A 226 15.08 -8.37 -2.06
N LEU A 227 14.38 -9.52 -1.99
CA LEU A 227 13.00 -9.70 -1.54
C LEU A 227 12.90 -10.29 -0.12
N GLU A 228 14.02 -10.44 0.59
CA GLU A 228 14.03 -10.96 1.97
C GLU A 228 14.03 -9.83 3.03
N GLY A 229 14.23 -8.58 2.60
CA GLY A 229 14.36 -7.44 3.50
C GLY A 229 13.40 -6.29 3.17
N SER A 230 12.51 -5.96 4.11
CA SER A 230 11.65 -4.79 4.04
C SER A 230 11.83 -3.87 5.25
N LEU A 231 11.86 -2.55 5.03
CA LEU A 231 11.72 -1.58 6.13
C LEU A 231 10.31 -1.64 6.73
N PHE A 232 9.36 -2.23 6.00
CA PHE A 232 7.99 -2.42 6.43
C PHE A 232 7.79 -3.62 7.36
N ALA A 233 8.75 -4.56 7.42
CA ALA A 233 8.64 -5.77 8.25
C ALA A 233 8.59 -5.49 9.78
N ARG A 234 8.76 -4.25 10.21
CA ARG A 234 8.62 -3.82 11.61
C ARG A 234 7.19 -3.41 11.99
N PHE A 235 6.30 -3.34 11.01
CA PHE A 235 4.89 -3.01 11.16
C PHE A 235 4.08 -4.27 10.98
N ASP A 236 3.02 -4.41 11.78
CA ASP A 236 2.10 -5.54 11.71
C ASP A 236 1.16 -5.38 10.50
N TRP A 237 0.92 -4.14 10.07
CA TRP A 237 0.20 -3.83 8.83
C TRP A 237 0.74 -2.54 8.18
N VAL A 238 0.72 -2.52 6.85
CA VAL A 238 1.10 -1.35 6.04
C VAL A 238 -0.01 -1.03 5.06
N PHE A 239 -0.33 0.25 4.93
CA PHE A 239 -1.50 0.70 4.20
C PHE A 239 -1.15 1.87 3.28
N TYR A 240 -1.39 1.71 1.99
CA TYR A 240 -1.33 2.80 1.04
C TYR A 240 -2.65 3.56 1.01
N LEU A 241 -2.59 4.88 1.20
CA LEU A 241 -3.74 5.78 1.08
C LEU A 241 -3.48 6.76 -0.09
N PRO A 242 -4.35 6.77 -1.12
CA PRO A 242 -4.27 7.72 -2.22
C PRO A 242 -4.24 9.17 -1.74
N PRO A 243 -3.60 10.09 -2.49
CA PRO A 243 -3.58 11.51 -2.14
C PRO A 243 -4.99 12.06 -2.00
N ARG A 244 -5.14 13.06 -1.11
CA ARG A 244 -6.39 13.80 -0.98
C ARG A 244 -6.81 14.34 -2.35
N GLY A 245 -8.05 14.08 -2.76
CA GLY A 245 -8.55 14.50 -4.07
C GLY A 245 -8.41 13.47 -5.19
N ALA A 246 -7.69 12.35 -4.98
CA ALA A 246 -7.62 11.27 -5.98
C ALA A 246 -9.02 10.74 -6.32
N PHE A 247 -9.84 10.56 -5.29
CA PHE A 247 -11.22 10.14 -5.42
C PHE A 247 -12.10 11.16 -6.14
N GLU A 248 -12.04 12.44 -5.74
CA GLU A 248 -12.81 13.48 -6.41
C GLU A 248 -12.46 13.58 -7.91
N GLN A 249 -11.17 13.42 -8.25
CA GLN A 249 -10.73 13.38 -9.65
C GLN A 249 -11.26 12.16 -10.40
N ALA A 250 -11.27 10.98 -9.77
CA ALA A 250 -11.85 9.77 -10.37
C ALA A 250 -13.35 9.94 -10.64
N VAL A 251 -14.12 10.43 -9.66
CA VAL A 251 -15.55 10.70 -9.83
C VAL A 251 -15.80 11.75 -10.91
N ASP A 252 -15.06 12.86 -10.91
CA ASP A 252 -15.23 13.91 -11.90
C ASP A 252 -14.90 13.41 -13.32
N ARG A 253 -13.94 12.49 -13.46
CA ARG A 253 -13.61 11.83 -14.73
C ARG A 253 -14.71 10.88 -15.21
N ILE A 254 -15.19 10.01 -14.33
CA ILE A 254 -16.33 9.12 -14.59
C ILE A 254 -17.54 9.93 -15.09
N ILE A 255 -17.87 11.01 -14.39
CA ILE A 255 -18.96 11.92 -14.77
C ILE A 255 -18.70 12.54 -16.16
N ALA A 256 -17.46 12.97 -16.41
CA ALA A 256 -17.11 13.58 -17.69
C ALA A 256 -17.18 12.59 -18.85
N ASP A 257 -16.81 11.33 -18.64
CA ASP A 257 -16.81 10.30 -19.67
C ASP A 257 -18.25 9.82 -19.96
N ALA A 258 -19.08 9.61 -18.93
CA ALA A 258 -20.51 9.35 -19.10
C ALA A 258 -21.23 10.47 -19.90
N LEU A 259 -20.87 11.73 -19.65
CA LEU A 259 -21.43 12.88 -20.39
C LEU A 259 -20.93 13.02 -21.83
N LYS A 260 -19.86 12.32 -22.23
CA LYS A 260 -19.31 12.33 -23.60
C LYS A 260 -19.85 11.22 -24.47
N GLU A 261 -20.02 10.02 -23.91
CA GLU A 261 -20.56 8.85 -24.63
C GLU A 261 -22.00 9.06 -25.07
N GLU A 262 -22.71 9.83 -24.27
CA GLU A 262 -24.07 10.20 -24.51
C GLU A 262 -24.05 11.41 -25.50
N GLU A 263 -24.39 11.20 -26.78
CA GLU A 263 -24.60 12.26 -27.82
C GLU A 263 -25.78 13.20 -27.47
N VAL A 264 -26.02 13.42 -26.18
CA VAL A 264 -27.16 14.14 -25.67
C VAL A 264 -27.02 15.63 -25.95
N GLY A 265 -28.10 16.17 -26.52
CA GLY A 265 -28.31 17.60 -26.65
C GLY A 265 -28.15 18.32 -25.31
N PHE A 266 -27.93 19.63 -25.37
CA PHE A 266 -27.68 20.50 -24.20
C PHE A 266 -28.63 20.28 -23.00
N VAL A 267 -29.90 19.93 -23.26
CA VAL A 267 -30.92 19.68 -22.23
C VAL A 267 -30.65 18.39 -21.45
N ALA A 268 -30.35 17.28 -22.13
CA ALA A 268 -30.11 16.01 -21.46
C ALA A 268 -28.77 16.00 -20.71
N ARG A 269 -27.73 16.68 -21.23
CA ARG A 269 -26.51 16.97 -20.45
C ARG A 269 -26.79 17.75 -19.15
N THR A 270 -27.73 18.68 -19.18
CA THR A 270 -28.12 19.44 -17.99
C THR A 270 -28.89 18.56 -16.99
N PHE A 271 -29.75 17.67 -17.49
CA PHE A 271 -30.47 16.69 -16.67
C PHE A 271 -29.53 15.68 -16.00
N VAL A 272 -28.64 15.03 -16.76
CA VAL A 272 -27.64 14.09 -16.24
C VAL A 272 -26.74 14.76 -15.20
N LYS A 273 -26.27 15.99 -15.48
CA LYS A 273 -25.53 16.78 -14.49
C LYS A 273 -26.35 17.07 -13.23
N GLY A 274 -27.64 17.33 -13.36
CA GLY A 274 -28.56 17.55 -12.24
C GLY A 274 -28.71 16.30 -11.37
N VAL A 275 -28.98 15.15 -11.98
CA VAL A 275 -29.08 13.84 -11.30
C VAL A 275 -27.76 13.48 -10.62
N LEU A 276 -26.63 13.58 -11.33
CA LEU A 276 -25.32 13.28 -10.77
C LEU A 276 -24.97 14.20 -9.60
N MET A 277 -25.32 15.49 -9.64
CA MET A 277 -25.10 16.39 -8.51
C MET A 277 -25.94 16.02 -7.28
N ALA A 278 -27.14 15.46 -7.47
CA ALA A 278 -27.98 14.97 -6.38
C ALA A 278 -27.42 13.68 -5.76
N VAL A 279 -26.83 12.79 -6.57
CA VAL A 279 -26.32 11.47 -6.14
C VAL A 279 -24.85 11.52 -5.67
N LYS A 280 -24.06 12.51 -6.12
CA LYS A 280 -22.63 12.67 -5.78
C LYS A 280 -22.33 12.58 -4.28
N PRO A 281 -23.12 13.17 -3.35
CA PRO A 281 -22.88 13.02 -1.92
C PRO A 281 -23.02 11.57 -1.43
N ALA A 282 -23.97 10.81 -1.97
CA ALA A 282 -24.19 9.41 -1.63
C ALA A 282 -23.03 8.53 -2.12
N ILE A 283 -22.63 8.68 -3.39
CA ILE A 283 -21.45 8.00 -3.96
C ILE A 283 -20.20 8.31 -3.17
N ARG A 284 -19.98 9.60 -2.83
CA ARG A 284 -18.84 10.01 -2.01
C ARG A 284 -18.82 9.32 -0.65
N ARG A 285 -19.99 9.17 -0.03
CA ARG A 285 -20.11 8.53 1.27
C ARG A 285 -19.88 7.02 1.19
N ALA A 286 -20.48 6.35 0.21
CA ALA A 286 -20.31 4.93 -0.02
C ALA A 286 -18.83 4.60 -0.30
N ILE A 287 -18.17 5.39 -1.13
CA ILE A 287 -16.76 5.14 -1.44
C ILE A 287 -15.85 5.49 -0.26
N GLU A 288 -16.09 6.59 0.47
CA GLU A 288 -15.34 6.84 1.71
C GLU A 288 -15.56 5.73 2.75
N ALA A 289 -16.76 5.18 2.83
CA ALA A 289 -17.06 4.02 3.68
C ALA A 289 -16.23 2.80 3.28
N LEU A 290 -16.21 2.47 1.98
CA LEU A 290 -15.40 1.40 1.42
C LEU A 290 -13.90 1.62 1.71
N ARG A 291 -13.37 2.81 1.42
CA ARG A 291 -11.95 3.15 1.67
C ARG A 291 -11.58 2.90 3.13
N ARG A 292 -12.43 3.32 4.06
CA ARG A 292 -12.23 3.08 5.50
C ARG A 292 -12.42 1.61 5.89
N GLY A 293 -13.35 0.91 5.24
CA GLY A 293 -13.57 -0.53 5.38
C GLY A 293 -12.33 -1.35 5.00
N VAL A 294 -11.63 -0.96 3.93
CA VAL A 294 -10.37 -1.61 3.54
C VAL A 294 -9.30 -1.46 4.62
N LEU A 295 -9.15 -0.26 5.23
CA LEU A 295 -8.26 -0.10 6.37
C LEU A 295 -8.73 -0.91 7.58
N PHE A 296 -10.04 -0.94 7.83
CA PHE A 296 -10.63 -1.71 8.94
C PHE A 296 -10.27 -3.19 8.80
N SER A 297 -10.50 -3.77 7.62
CA SER A 297 -10.14 -5.15 7.30
C SER A 297 -8.65 -5.44 7.52
N ALA A 298 -7.77 -4.58 7.00
CA ALA A 298 -6.33 -4.73 7.18
C ALA A 298 -5.89 -4.71 8.65
N VAL A 299 -6.46 -3.81 9.45
CA VAL A 299 -6.13 -3.75 10.88
C VAL A 299 -6.69 -4.97 11.62
N VAL A 300 -7.94 -5.36 11.36
CA VAL A 300 -8.57 -6.51 12.03
C VAL A 300 -7.85 -7.81 11.68
N GLY A 301 -7.57 -8.05 10.39
CA GLY A 301 -6.85 -9.25 9.95
C GLY A 301 -5.43 -9.35 10.52
N ALA A 302 -4.78 -8.21 10.77
CA ALA A 302 -3.45 -8.19 11.39
C ALA A 302 -3.46 -8.28 12.93
N SER A 303 -4.61 -8.07 13.58
CA SER A 303 -4.70 -7.92 15.05
C SER A 303 -5.60 -8.95 15.73
N THR A 304 -6.16 -9.88 14.98
CA THR A 304 -7.09 -10.91 15.49
C THR A 304 -6.85 -12.24 14.77
N ASP A 305 -7.32 -13.32 15.36
CA ASP A 305 -7.32 -14.66 14.75
C ASP A 305 -8.56 -14.90 13.89
N PHE A 306 -9.27 -13.84 13.48
CA PHE A 306 -10.45 -13.99 12.63
C PHE A 306 -10.06 -14.49 11.24
N ASN A 307 -10.80 -15.49 10.77
CA ASN A 307 -10.61 -15.98 9.41
C ASN A 307 -11.10 -14.94 8.37
N PRO A 308 -10.72 -15.08 7.09
CA PRO A 308 -11.06 -14.08 6.07
C PRO A 308 -12.56 -13.77 5.94
N GLY A 309 -13.44 -14.77 6.05
CA GLY A 309 -14.89 -14.56 5.97
C GLY A 309 -15.46 -13.82 7.19
N GLN A 310 -14.89 -14.03 8.38
CA GLN A 310 -15.21 -13.24 9.56
C GLN A 310 -14.75 -11.79 9.39
N VAL A 311 -13.54 -11.55 8.90
CA VAL A 311 -13.03 -10.19 8.62
C VAL A 311 -13.93 -9.46 7.61
N GLU A 312 -14.33 -10.14 6.53
CA GLU A 312 -15.25 -9.61 5.52
C GLU A 312 -16.61 -9.25 6.13
N THR A 313 -17.17 -10.12 6.98
CA THR A 313 -18.42 -9.84 7.71
C THR A 313 -18.32 -8.59 8.57
N LEU A 314 -17.22 -8.42 9.30
CA LEU A 314 -16.98 -7.26 10.14
C LEU A 314 -16.76 -5.98 9.32
N MET A 315 -16.03 -6.08 8.20
CA MET A 315 -15.87 -4.99 7.25
C MET A 315 -17.21 -4.55 6.67
N GLY A 316 -18.07 -5.49 6.26
CA GLY A 316 -19.42 -5.20 5.76
C GLY A 316 -20.28 -4.45 6.79
N ALA A 317 -20.28 -4.92 8.05
CA ALA A 317 -20.97 -4.24 9.14
C ALA A 317 -20.45 -2.80 9.38
N TYR A 318 -19.13 -2.62 9.31
CA TYR A 318 -18.49 -1.31 9.43
C TYR A 318 -18.88 -0.38 8.28
N VAL A 319 -18.73 -0.83 7.03
CA VAL A 319 -19.03 -0.07 5.81
C VAL A 319 -20.51 0.35 5.79
N ASN A 320 -21.43 -0.56 6.10
CA ASN A 320 -22.86 -0.26 6.10
C ASN A 320 -23.22 0.83 7.13
N ALA A 321 -22.66 0.77 8.33
CA ALA A 321 -22.94 1.72 9.41
C ALA A 321 -22.49 3.17 9.13
N ILE A 322 -21.45 3.34 8.29
CA ILE A 322 -20.91 4.67 7.93
C ILE A 322 -21.32 5.12 6.53
N GLY A 323 -21.65 4.18 5.65
CA GLY A 323 -22.04 4.38 4.25
C GLY A 323 -23.49 4.82 4.07
N ALA A 324 -24.42 4.24 4.83
CA ALA A 324 -25.83 4.62 4.81
C ALA A 324 -26.22 5.30 6.13
N LYS A 325 -26.95 6.42 6.04
CA LYS A 325 -27.67 6.96 7.20
C LYS A 325 -29.12 6.57 7.03
N GLU A 326 -29.53 5.45 7.60
CA GLU A 326 -30.93 5.05 7.55
C GLU A 326 -31.78 6.06 8.32
N LYS A 327 -32.98 6.34 7.81
CA LYS A 327 -33.93 7.23 8.49
C LYS A 327 -34.29 6.62 9.85
N GLY A 328 -33.88 7.27 10.94
CA GLY A 328 -34.18 6.85 12.30
C GLY A 328 -32.97 6.40 13.11
N GLU A 329 -31.80 6.24 12.49
CA GLU A 329 -30.58 5.94 13.25
C GLU A 329 -30.16 7.11 14.14
N THR A 330 -29.96 6.81 15.42
CA THR A 330 -29.43 7.74 16.42
C THR A 330 -27.95 7.48 16.69
N GLY A 331 -27.25 8.54 17.12
CA GLY A 331 -25.83 8.51 17.47
C GLY A 331 -24.88 9.05 16.39
N THR A 332 -23.64 9.27 16.80
CA THR A 332 -22.54 9.69 15.91
C THR A 332 -22.14 8.56 14.95
N GLU A 333 -21.48 8.88 13.84
CA GLU A 333 -20.96 7.87 12.89
C GLU A 333 -20.10 6.80 13.59
N HIS A 334 -19.23 7.24 14.51
CA HIS A 334 -18.40 6.36 15.35
C HIS A 334 -19.25 5.41 16.21
N GLU A 335 -20.24 5.93 16.93
CA GLU A 335 -21.12 5.11 17.79
C GLU A 335 -21.89 4.06 17.00
N ARG A 336 -22.38 4.43 15.80
CA ARG A 336 -23.07 3.48 14.91
C ARG A 336 -22.13 2.38 14.43
N ALA A 337 -20.93 2.74 13.99
CA ALA A 337 -19.91 1.78 13.56
C ALA A 337 -19.51 0.82 14.69
N VAL A 338 -19.23 1.32 15.91
CA VAL A 338 -18.92 0.48 17.08
C VAL A 338 -20.06 -0.48 17.40
N ARG A 339 -21.31 0.01 17.38
CA ARG A 339 -22.49 -0.81 17.66
C ARG A 339 -22.67 -1.90 16.60
N ALA A 340 -22.57 -1.56 15.32
CA ALA A 340 -22.74 -2.50 14.21
C ALA A 340 -21.67 -3.60 14.23
N VAL A 341 -20.39 -3.23 14.41
CA VAL A 341 -19.29 -4.19 14.47
C VAL A 341 -19.42 -5.13 15.67
N ARG A 342 -19.80 -4.61 16.86
CA ARG A 342 -20.04 -5.48 18.03
C ARG A 342 -21.18 -6.45 17.82
N ALA A 343 -22.26 -6.01 17.17
CA ALA A 343 -23.38 -6.89 16.83
C ALA A 343 -22.94 -7.98 15.84
N ALA A 344 -22.12 -7.63 14.84
CA ALA A 344 -21.55 -8.59 13.90
C ALA A 344 -20.64 -9.61 14.60
N ILE A 345 -19.74 -9.18 15.51
CA ILE A 345 -18.91 -10.08 16.32
C ILE A 345 -19.76 -11.07 17.12
N ALA A 346 -20.83 -10.58 17.77
CA ALA A 346 -21.72 -11.42 18.56
C ALA A 346 -22.49 -12.46 17.71
N SER A 347 -22.59 -12.24 16.39
CA SER A 347 -23.22 -13.15 15.44
C SER A 347 -22.25 -14.12 14.76
N LEU A 348 -20.94 -13.92 14.93
CA LEU A 348 -19.96 -14.83 14.35
C LEU A 348 -20.06 -16.21 15.00
N PRO A 349 -19.96 -17.31 14.23
CA PRO A 349 -19.85 -18.63 14.81
C PRO A 349 -18.61 -18.67 15.71
N ALA A 350 -18.71 -19.37 16.85
CA ALA A 350 -17.54 -19.67 17.66
C ALA A 350 -16.51 -20.33 16.74
N ALA A 351 -15.26 -19.84 16.78
CA ALA A 351 -14.20 -20.36 15.91
C ALA A 351 -14.20 -21.89 16.01
N GLU A 352 -14.51 -22.57 14.91
CA GLU A 352 -14.28 -24.00 14.82
C GLU A 352 -12.78 -24.17 14.96
N VAL A 353 -12.35 -24.63 16.13
CA VAL A 353 -10.97 -25.07 16.32
C VAL A 353 -10.85 -26.29 15.42
N GLU A 354 -10.33 -26.11 14.21
CA GLU A 354 -9.98 -27.26 13.37
C GLU A 354 -9.08 -28.16 14.24
N PRO A 355 -9.48 -29.42 14.47
CA PRO A 355 -8.68 -30.30 15.30
C PRO A 355 -7.31 -30.38 14.67
N GLU A 356 -6.30 -29.93 15.41
CA GLU A 356 -4.90 -29.99 15.04
C GLU A 356 -4.65 -31.38 14.44
N THR A 357 -4.45 -31.43 13.12
CA THR A 357 -4.18 -32.68 12.43
C THR A 357 -2.81 -33.12 12.92
N VAL A 358 -2.81 -33.91 13.99
CA VAL A 358 -1.60 -34.53 14.53
C VAL A 358 -0.95 -35.23 13.35
N PRO A 359 0.24 -34.81 12.91
CA PRO A 359 0.90 -35.44 11.77
C PRO A 359 1.00 -36.92 12.08
N ALA A 360 0.45 -37.75 11.18
CA ALA A 360 0.48 -39.19 11.32
C ALA A 360 1.91 -39.60 11.65
N ALA A 361 2.07 -40.30 12.77
CA ALA A 361 3.36 -40.82 13.18
C ALA A 361 4.00 -41.54 11.98
N PRO A 362 5.29 -41.29 11.68
CA PRO A 362 5.94 -41.96 10.56
C PRO A 362 5.78 -43.46 10.74
N GLU A 363 5.16 -44.12 9.74
CA GLU A 363 5.07 -45.57 9.70
C GLU A 363 6.47 -46.15 9.90
N ALA A 364 6.61 -46.96 10.95
CA ALA A 364 7.84 -47.66 11.21
C ALA A 364 8.21 -48.50 9.97
N PRO A 365 9.48 -48.53 9.56
CA PRO A 365 9.90 -49.33 8.43
C PRO A 365 9.54 -50.79 8.70
N ALA A 366 8.79 -51.40 7.77
CA ALA A 366 8.43 -52.80 7.83
C ALA A 366 9.70 -53.66 7.99
N GLU A 367 9.79 -54.36 9.12
CA GLU A 367 10.80 -55.39 9.32
C GLU A 367 10.56 -56.51 8.28
N GLY A 368 11.64 -56.88 7.61
CA GLY A 368 11.62 -57.77 6.45
C GLY A 368 11.02 -59.14 6.72
N SER A 369 10.47 -59.73 5.66
CA SER A 369 10.22 -61.17 5.50
C SER A 369 10.86 -61.65 4.21
#